data_AF-A0A2V9IXH1-F1
#
_entry.id   AF-A0A2V9IXH1-F1
#
_cell.length_a   1.000
_cell.length_b   1.000
_cell.length_c   1.000
_cell.angle_alpha   90.00
_cell.angle_beta   90.00
_cell.angle_gamma   90.00
#
_symmetry.space_group_name_H-M   'P 1'
#
loop_
_entity.id
_entity.type
_entity.pdbx_description
1 polymer ?
#
loop_
_entity_poly.entity_id
_entity_poly.type
_entity_poly.pdbx_seq_one_letter_code
_entity_poly.pdbx_strand_id
1 'polypeptide(L)'
;DDEVGIKGINTDSPLTQGLAGINVGGPVGGWFMGLPSGPGIPRLQFNTIFQWVNNWTQMRGNHQLRWGVDARRQRFDFLTVNESSRGNFGFAQNITGDGGVSGTGLGMGTFLLGLPTEFDRAVFSQFPAERDTRFAWYFQDDWHVTPKLTLNLGLRYEYIGPSTPHFRGGGVNFDT
;
A
#
# COMPACT_ATOMS: atom_id res chain seq x y z
N ASP A 1 2.21 27.21 9.26
CA ASP A 1 0.80 26.75 9.26
C ASP A 1 -0.01 27.21 10.45
N ASP A 2 0.52 27.25 11.68
CA ASP A 2 -0.17 27.97 12.76
C ASP A 2 -0.36 29.47 12.47
N GLU A 3 0.50 30.06 11.62
CA GLU A 3 0.36 31.44 11.12
C GLU A 3 -0.65 31.60 9.96
N VAL A 4 -1.10 30.52 9.31
CA VAL A 4 -2.08 30.58 8.19
C VAL A 4 -3.47 30.13 8.65
N GLY A 5 -3.65 29.83 9.93
CA GLY A 5 -4.97 29.61 10.55
C GLY A 5 -5.63 28.25 10.29
N ILE A 6 -5.00 27.35 9.53
CA ILE A 6 -5.57 26.02 9.24
C ILE A 6 -5.12 25.03 10.32
N LYS A 7 -5.86 25.00 11.43
CA LYS A 7 -5.59 24.11 12.57
C LYS A 7 -5.99 22.66 12.27
N GLY A 8 -5.17 21.70 12.73
CA GLY A 8 -5.52 20.28 12.77
C GLY A 8 -5.10 19.42 11.57
N ILE A 9 -4.42 20.00 10.58
CA ILE A 9 -3.95 19.27 9.39
C ILE A 9 -2.61 18.55 9.62
N ASN A 10 -1.65 19.25 10.21
CA ASN A 10 -0.34 18.67 10.50
C ASN A 10 -0.42 17.90 11.82
N THR A 11 -0.21 16.58 11.80
CA THR A 11 -0.35 15.69 12.97
C THR A 11 0.98 15.39 13.66
N ASP A 12 1.84 16.40 13.84
CA ASP A 12 3.21 16.30 14.40
C ASP A 12 4.16 15.31 13.70
N SER A 13 3.67 14.51 12.75
CA SER A 13 4.44 13.58 11.95
C SER A 13 5.08 14.30 10.76
N PRO A 14 6.40 14.13 10.53
CA PRO A 14 7.10 14.70 9.37
C PRO A 14 6.47 14.32 8.02
N LEU A 15 5.73 13.22 7.97
CA LEU A 15 5.03 12.73 6.77
C LEU A 15 3.74 13.49 6.46
N THR A 16 3.19 14.21 7.45
CA THR A 16 1.94 14.99 7.31
C THR A 16 2.20 16.49 7.24
N GLN A 17 3.45 16.92 7.38
CA GLN A 17 3.84 18.33 7.36
C GLN A 17 3.92 18.87 5.92
N GLY A 18 3.45 20.10 5.73
CA GLY A 18 3.59 20.86 4.48
C GLY A 18 2.35 21.67 4.16
N LEU A 19 2.43 22.49 3.10
CA LEU A 19 1.30 23.32 2.67
C LEU A 19 0.14 22.45 2.17
N ALA A 20 -1.05 22.67 2.73
CA ALA A 20 -2.29 22.05 2.27
C ALA A 20 -2.61 22.44 0.82
N GLY A 21 -3.27 21.54 0.09
CA GLY A 21 -3.80 21.85 -1.24
C GLY A 21 -4.98 22.81 -1.14
N ILE A 22 -4.97 23.88 -1.93
CA ILE A 22 -6.11 24.77 -2.09
C ILE A 22 -6.48 24.77 -3.57
N ASN A 23 -7.71 24.43 -3.89
CA ASN A 23 -8.26 24.50 -5.23
C ASN A 23 -9.48 25.42 -5.24
N VAL A 24 -9.41 26.48 -6.04
CA VAL A 24 -10.50 27.44 -6.22
C VAL A 24 -11.02 27.29 -7.65
N GLY A 25 -12.25 26.80 -7.77
CA GLY A 25 -12.95 26.64 -9.04
C GLY A 25 -13.81 27.85 -9.40
N GLY A 26 -14.46 27.81 -10.57
CA GLY A 26 -15.44 28.81 -10.99
C GLY A 26 -15.15 29.48 -12.32
N PRO A 27 -16.05 30.35 -12.80
CA PRO A 27 -16.20 30.64 -14.23
C PRO A 27 -15.07 31.49 -14.84
N VAL A 28 -14.25 32.11 -14.01
CA VAL A 28 -13.16 33.03 -14.40
C VAL A 28 -11.77 32.37 -14.42
N GLY A 29 -11.71 31.04 -14.35
CA GLY A 29 -10.48 30.26 -14.39
C GLY A 29 -10.11 29.69 -13.02
N GLY A 30 -9.61 28.46 -13.02
CA GLY A 30 -9.21 27.77 -11.79
C GLY A 30 -7.90 28.32 -11.24
N TRP A 31 -7.83 28.48 -9.93
CA TRP A 31 -6.60 28.81 -9.22
C TRP A 31 -6.28 27.71 -8.22
N PHE A 32 -4.99 27.39 -8.07
CA PHE A 32 -4.55 26.40 -7.10
C PHE A 32 -3.27 26.84 -6.39
N MET A 33 -3.14 26.40 -5.14
CA MET A 33 -1.92 26.49 -4.36
C MET A 33 -1.64 25.16 -3.67
N GLY A 34 -0.37 24.90 -3.39
CA GLY A 34 0.06 23.61 -2.85
C GLY A 34 -0.07 22.47 -3.85
N LEU A 35 -0.16 21.24 -3.34
CA LEU A 35 -0.37 20.03 -4.13
C LEU A 35 -1.82 19.55 -3.92
N PRO A 36 -2.77 20.02 -4.74
CA PRO A 36 -4.20 19.71 -4.59
C PRO A 36 -4.55 18.25 -4.95
N SER A 37 -3.64 17.53 -5.61
CA SER A 37 -3.76 16.10 -5.89
C SER A 37 -2.39 15.45 -6.03
N GLY A 38 -2.24 14.24 -5.50
CA GLY A 38 -1.00 13.46 -5.55
C GLY A 38 -0.70 12.75 -4.23
N PRO A 39 0.15 11.71 -4.24
CA PRO A 39 0.48 10.95 -3.04
C PRO A 39 1.07 11.90 -1.99
N GLY A 40 0.35 12.09 -0.87
CA GLY A 40 0.74 13.04 0.18
C GLY A 40 2.06 12.68 0.88
N ILE A 41 2.50 11.44 0.71
CA ILE A 41 3.72 10.88 1.29
C ILE A 41 4.58 10.20 0.23
N PRO A 42 5.92 10.23 0.37
CA PRO A 42 6.79 9.39 -0.44
C PRO A 42 6.44 7.92 -0.20
N ARG A 43 6.48 7.11 -1.26
CA ARG A 43 6.32 5.66 -1.19
C ARG A 43 7.45 5.08 -0.35
N LEU A 44 7.13 4.65 0.88
CA LEU A 44 8.08 3.98 1.76
C LEU A 44 7.88 2.48 1.61
N GLN A 45 8.88 1.82 1.02
CA GLN A 45 8.83 0.39 0.77
C GLN A 45 10.10 -0.27 1.27
N PHE A 46 9.94 -1.20 2.20
CA PHE A 46 11.00 -2.08 2.66
C PHE A 46 10.57 -3.52 2.45
N ASN A 47 11.36 -4.28 1.70
CA ASN A 47 11.13 -5.70 1.51
C ASN A 47 12.34 -6.47 2.01
N THR A 48 12.14 -7.38 2.95
CA THR A 48 13.19 -8.25 3.49
C THR A 48 12.74 -9.69 3.43
N ILE A 49 13.52 -10.54 2.75
CA ILE A 49 13.24 -11.96 2.62
C ILE A 49 14.34 -12.73 3.34
N PHE A 50 13.94 -13.49 4.35
CA PHE A 50 14.80 -14.49 4.98
C PHE A 50 14.49 -15.82 4.32
N GLN A 51 15.48 -16.41 3.66
CA GLN A 51 15.32 -17.65 2.93
C GLN A 51 16.33 -18.69 3.40
N TRP A 52 15.85 -19.90 3.62
CA TRP A 52 16.65 -21.09 3.90
C TRP A 52 16.32 -22.15 2.85
N VAL A 53 17.32 -22.50 2.05
CA VAL A 53 17.19 -23.52 1.01
C VAL A 53 18.20 -24.61 1.29
N ASN A 54 17.74 -25.85 1.20
CA ASN A 54 18.61 -27.00 1.17
C ASN A 54 18.19 -27.94 0.05
N ASN A 55 19.18 -28.42 -0.70
CA ASN A 55 19.01 -29.42 -1.74
C ASN A 55 20.02 -30.53 -1.49
N TRP A 56 19.52 -31.76 -1.42
CA TRP A 56 20.31 -32.96 -1.30
C TRP A 56 20.16 -33.80 -2.57
N THR A 57 21.25 -34.47 -2.91
CA THR A 57 21.27 -35.45 -4.00
C THR A 57 22.05 -36.65 -3.54
N GLN A 58 21.47 -37.83 -3.71
CA GLN A 58 22.12 -39.08 -3.37
C GLN A 58 21.91 -40.09 -4.49
N MET A 59 23.02 -40.62 -4.99
CA MET A 59 23.00 -41.75 -5.91
C MET A 59 23.26 -43.01 -5.10
N ARG A 60 22.32 -43.95 -5.11
CA ARG A 60 22.46 -45.21 -4.40
C ARG A 60 21.94 -46.35 -5.27
N GLY A 61 22.87 -47.16 -5.77
CA GLY A 61 22.55 -48.26 -6.68
C GLY A 61 21.85 -47.74 -7.94
N ASN A 62 20.65 -48.28 -8.20
CA ASN A 62 19.85 -47.93 -9.37
C ASN A 62 18.96 -46.69 -9.18
N HIS A 63 19.06 -46.02 -8.03
CA HIS A 63 18.26 -44.84 -7.70
C HIS A 63 19.14 -43.59 -7.71
N GLN A 64 18.62 -42.54 -8.34
CA GLN A 64 19.13 -41.19 -8.19
C GLN A 64 18.05 -40.34 -7.51
N LEU A 65 18.26 -40.15 -6.21
CA LEU A 65 17.34 -39.45 -5.33
C LEU A 65 17.74 -37.98 -5.24
N ARG A 66 16.75 -37.09 -5.34
CA ARG A 66 16.89 -35.65 -5.15
C ARG A 66 15.78 -35.16 -4.25
N TRP A 67 16.10 -34.44 -3.20
CA TRP A 67 15.09 -33.85 -2.34
C TRP A 67 15.58 -32.53 -1.79
N GLY A 68 14.65 -31.68 -1.40
CA GLY A 68 15.01 -30.38 -0.89
C GLY A 68 13.86 -29.70 -0.18
N VAL A 69 14.22 -28.68 0.58
CA VAL A 69 13.33 -27.87 1.40
C VAL A 69 13.67 -26.40 1.18
N ASP A 70 12.63 -25.57 1.06
CA ASP A 70 12.72 -24.13 0.91
C ASP A 70 11.77 -23.47 1.90
N ALA A 71 12.32 -22.80 2.91
CA ALA A 71 11.57 -22.04 3.88
C ALA A 71 11.86 -20.56 3.68
N ARG A 72 10.82 -19.75 3.48
CA ARG A 72 10.93 -18.30 3.26
C ARG A 72 10.05 -17.56 4.24
N ARG A 73 10.62 -16.58 4.93
CA ARG A 73 9.88 -15.58 5.70
C ARG A 73 10.07 -14.24 5.03
N GLN A 74 9.01 -13.68 4.48
CA GLN A 74 9.05 -12.37 3.87
C GLN A 74 8.43 -11.32 4.81
N ARG A 75 9.08 -10.16 4.86
CA ARG A 75 8.65 -8.97 5.56
C ARG A 75 8.46 -7.88 4.53
N PHE A 76 7.20 -7.60 4.24
CA PHE A 76 6.83 -6.61 3.25
C PHE A 76 6.20 -5.41 3.98
N ASP A 77 6.97 -4.33 4.07
CA ASP A 77 6.57 -3.08 4.70
C ASP A 77 6.31 -2.08 3.57
N PHE A 78 5.04 -1.73 3.37
CA PHE A 78 4.62 -0.91 2.24
C PHE A 78 3.61 0.13 2.68
N LEU A 79 4.08 1.38 2.77
CA LEU A 79 3.23 2.53 3.05
C LEU A 79 3.09 3.37 1.77
N THR A 80 1.88 3.39 1.22
CA THR A 80 1.47 4.31 0.17
C THR A 80 0.10 4.86 0.52
N VAL A 81 -0.11 6.14 0.22
CA VAL A 81 -1.42 6.79 0.35
C VAL A 81 -1.65 7.51 -0.97
N ASN A 82 -2.78 7.22 -1.61
CA ASN A 82 -3.13 7.81 -2.91
C ASN A 82 -3.84 9.17 -2.78
N GLU A 83 -4.01 9.65 -1.56
CA GLU A 83 -4.67 10.91 -1.21
C GLU A 83 -3.73 11.86 -0.46
N SER A 84 -4.13 13.13 -0.34
CA SER A 84 -3.33 14.15 0.33
C SER A 84 -3.34 13.94 1.84
N SER A 85 -2.20 13.54 2.42
CA SER A 85 -2.00 13.49 3.87
C SER A 85 -1.97 14.88 4.52
N ARG A 86 -1.80 15.93 3.70
CA ARG A 86 -1.71 17.36 4.08
C ARG A 86 -3.04 18.08 3.94
N GLY A 87 -4.11 17.36 3.60
CA GLY A 87 -5.42 17.94 3.34
C GLY A 87 -5.52 18.68 2.01
N ASN A 88 -6.72 18.69 1.44
CA ASN A 88 -7.06 19.44 0.25
C ASN A 88 -8.40 20.15 0.49
N PHE A 89 -8.42 21.46 0.24
CA PHE A 89 -9.63 22.29 0.33
C PHE A 89 -10.09 22.70 -1.06
N GLY A 90 -11.31 22.30 -1.39
CA GLY A 90 -12.01 22.75 -2.59
C GLY A 90 -12.91 23.93 -2.28
N PHE A 91 -12.89 24.93 -3.16
CA PHE A 91 -13.78 26.09 -3.11
C PHE A 91 -14.52 26.22 -4.45
N ALA A 92 -15.76 25.74 -4.49
CA ALA A 92 -16.63 25.79 -5.66
C ALA A 92 -17.59 27.00 -5.62
N GLN A 93 -18.25 27.26 -6.76
CA GLN A 93 -19.17 28.37 -6.95
C GLN A 93 -20.53 28.22 -6.23
N ASN A 94 -20.85 27.04 -5.70
CA ASN A 94 -22.16 26.71 -5.12
C ASN A 94 -22.50 27.50 -3.83
N ILE A 95 -21.51 27.94 -3.05
CA ILE A 95 -21.76 28.72 -1.81
C ILE A 95 -22.21 30.15 -2.12
N THR A 96 -21.66 30.75 -3.18
CA THR A 96 -21.95 32.13 -3.59
C THR A 96 -22.91 32.21 -4.79
N GLY A 97 -23.33 31.06 -5.31
CA GLY A 97 -24.26 30.94 -6.43
C GLY A 97 -25.71 30.90 -5.97
N ASP A 98 -26.61 31.25 -6.89
CA ASP A 98 -28.04 31.11 -6.70
C ASP A 98 -28.46 29.67 -6.99
N GLY A 99 -29.11 29.00 -6.03
CA GLY A 99 -29.56 27.62 -6.16
C GLY A 99 -30.59 27.41 -7.28
N GLY A 100 -31.22 28.48 -7.78
CA GLY A 100 -32.16 28.44 -8.91
C GLY A 100 -31.52 28.59 -10.28
N VAL A 101 -30.23 28.96 -10.38
CA VAL A 101 -29.58 29.27 -11.66
C VAL A 101 -28.21 28.60 -11.78
N SER A 102 -28.11 27.63 -12.69
CA SER A 102 -26.86 26.91 -12.98
C SER A 102 -25.77 27.85 -13.50
N GLY A 103 -24.54 27.66 -13.02
CA GLY A 103 -23.37 28.45 -13.46
C GLY A 103 -23.23 29.84 -12.81
N THR A 104 -24.02 30.14 -11.78
CA THR A 104 -23.86 31.37 -11.00
C THR A 104 -22.91 31.19 -9.81
N GLY A 105 -22.41 32.29 -9.28
CA GLY A 105 -21.47 32.32 -8.15
C GLY A 105 -20.01 32.44 -8.56
N LEU A 106 -19.15 32.58 -7.55
CA LEU A 106 -17.70 32.74 -7.68
C LEU A 106 -17.01 31.85 -6.64
N GLY A 107 -16.25 30.84 -7.07
CA GLY A 107 -15.46 30.04 -6.13
C GLY A 107 -14.38 30.86 -5.42
N MET A 108 -13.86 31.93 -6.05
CA MET A 108 -13.01 32.91 -5.37
C MET A 108 -13.76 33.65 -4.25
N GLY A 109 -15.05 33.94 -4.43
CA GLY A 109 -15.89 34.49 -3.36
C GLY A 109 -16.06 33.49 -2.21
N THR A 110 -16.27 32.22 -2.53
CA THR A 110 -16.32 31.12 -1.56
C THR A 110 -15.01 30.97 -0.77
N PHE A 111 -13.86 31.14 -1.43
CA PHE A 111 -12.53 31.15 -0.80
C PHE A 111 -12.34 32.34 0.16
N LEU A 112 -12.70 33.55 -0.26
CA LEU A 112 -12.59 34.75 0.57
C LEU A 112 -13.49 34.71 1.81
N LEU A 113 -14.63 34.01 1.71
CA LEU A 113 -15.51 33.73 2.85
C LEU A 113 -14.95 32.66 3.80
N GLY A 114 -13.91 31.93 3.38
CA GLY A 114 -13.34 30.83 4.16
C GLY A 114 -14.26 29.62 4.29
N LEU A 115 -15.20 29.43 3.35
CA LEU A 115 -16.19 28.36 3.37
C LEU A 115 -15.84 27.27 2.34
N PRO A 116 -15.00 26.29 2.68
CA PRO A 116 -14.66 25.21 1.75
C PRO A 116 -15.90 24.38 1.43
N THR A 117 -16.03 24.02 0.16
CA THR A 117 -17.12 23.18 -0.36
C THR A 117 -16.79 21.72 -0.28
N GLU A 118 -15.50 21.40 -0.25
CA GLU A 118 -14.97 20.06 -0.15
C GLU A 118 -13.72 20.10 0.74
N PHE A 119 -13.57 19.09 1.58
CA PHE A 119 -12.36 18.84 2.33
C PHE A 119 -12.04 17.36 2.27
N ASP A 120 -10.86 17.04 1.78
CA ASP A 120 -10.34 15.68 1.76
C ASP A 120 -9.00 15.61 2.51
N ARG A 121 -8.78 14.52 3.24
CA ARG A 121 -7.53 14.25 3.93
C ARG A 121 -7.42 12.76 4.25
N ALA A 122 -6.32 12.17 3.80
CA ALA A 122 -5.95 10.84 4.25
C ALA A 122 -5.21 10.85 5.59
N VAL A 123 -5.72 10.07 6.53
CA VAL A 123 -5.09 9.82 7.83
C VAL A 123 -4.69 8.35 7.89
N PHE A 124 -3.43 8.10 8.22
CA PHE A 124 -2.93 6.75 8.48
C PHE A 124 -2.89 6.52 9.99
N SER A 125 -3.58 5.48 10.47
CA SER A 125 -3.56 5.10 11.89
C SER A 125 -2.39 4.18 12.22
N GLN A 126 -1.95 3.34 11.28
CA GLN A 126 -0.85 2.38 11.46
C GLN A 126 -0.04 2.20 10.18
N PHE A 127 1.25 1.86 10.35
CA PHE A 127 2.13 1.52 9.23
C PHE A 127 1.82 0.10 8.73
N PRO A 128 1.45 -0.08 7.43
CA PRO A 128 1.16 -1.40 6.89
C PRO A 128 2.44 -2.23 6.82
N ALA A 129 2.43 -3.34 7.53
CA ALA A 129 3.56 -4.24 7.64
C ALA A 129 3.07 -5.67 7.54
N GLU A 130 3.28 -6.30 6.39
CA GLU A 130 2.82 -7.64 6.08
C GLU A 130 3.90 -8.69 6.30
N ARG A 131 3.49 -9.84 6.81
CA ARG A 131 4.38 -10.95 7.16
C ARG A 131 3.79 -12.24 6.63
N ASP A 132 4.48 -12.88 5.70
CA ASP A 132 4.13 -14.20 5.18
C ASP A 132 5.26 -15.21 5.39
N THR A 133 4.88 -16.44 5.71
CA THR A 133 5.79 -17.59 5.74
C THR A 133 5.38 -18.56 4.65
N ARG A 134 6.35 -18.96 3.83
CA ARG A 134 6.18 -19.97 2.80
C ARG A 134 7.11 -21.13 3.09
N PHE A 135 6.62 -22.32 2.85
CA PHE A 135 7.38 -23.54 3.04
C PHE A 135 7.10 -24.47 1.86
N ALA A 136 8.15 -24.93 1.22
CA ALA A 136 8.06 -25.92 0.16
C ALA A 136 9.04 -27.05 0.42
N TRP A 137 8.64 -28.26 0.03
CA TRP A 137 9.55 -29.39 -0.02
C TRP A 137 9.26 -30.23 -1.24
N TYR A 138 10.28 -30.92 -1.73
CA TYR A 138 10.15 -31.81 -2.87
C TYR A 138 10.99 -33.06 -2.69
N PHE A 139 10.58 -34.11 -3.40
CA PHE A 139 11.28 -35.37 -3.50
C PHE A 139 11.14 -35.90 -4.94
N GLN A 140 12.24 -36.36 -5.52
CA GLN A 140 12.34 -36.93 -6.85
C GLN A 140 13.23 -38.16 -6.84
N ASP A 141 12.84 -39.19 -7.57
CA ASP A 141 13.61 -40.43 -7.77
C ASP A 141 13.64 -40.80 -9.25
N ASP A 142 14.85 -40.92 -9.78
CA ASP A 142 15.13 -41.54 -11.07
C ASP A 142 15.55 -42.99 -10.83
N TRP A 143 14.61 -43.92 -10.99
CA TRP A 143 14.80 -45.33 -10.71
C TRP A 143 14.99 -46.15 -11.98
N HIS A 144 16.18 -46.75 -12.13
CA HIS A 144 16.49 -47.68 -13.20
C HIS A 144 16.08 -49.10 -12.81
N VAL A 145 14.80 -49.42 -13.01
CA VAL A 145 14.21 -50.74 -12.68
C VAL A 145 14.90 -51.86 -13.47
N THR A 146 15.14 -51.64 -14.76
CA THR A 146 15.90 -52.53 -15.63
C THR A 146 16.79 -51.70 -16.57
N PRO A 147 17.80 -52.28 -17.26
CA PRO A 147 18.63 -51.54 -18.21
C PRO A 147 17.87 -50.89 -19.38
N LYS A 148 16.58 -51.24 -19.55
CA LYS A 148 15.70 -50.70 -20.60
C LYS A 148 14.49 -49.94 -20.05
N LEU A 149 14.32 -49.85 -18.73
CA LEU A 149 13.19 -49.18 -18.08
C LEU A 149 13.66 -48.30 -16.93
N THR A 150 13.44 -47.00 -17.09
CA THR A 150 13.65 -46.00 -16.05
C THR A 150 12.31 -45.38 -15.68
N LEU A 151 12.03 -45.30 -14.38
CA LEU A 151 10.87 -44.60 -13.82
C LEU A 151 11.35 -43.28 -13.23
N ASN A 152 10.67 -42.18 -13.58
CA ASN A 152 10.88 -40.87 -12.96
C ASN A 152 9.66 -40.59 -12.07
N LEU A 153 9.90 -40.50 -10.77
CA LEU A 153 8.88 -40.23 -9.77
C LEU A 153 9.19 -38.89 -9.10
N GLY A 154 8.18 -38.05 -8.93
CA GLY A 154 8.35 -36.73 -8.33
C GLY A 154 7.13 -36.31 -7.53
N LEU A 155 7.37 -35.74 -6.35
CA LEU A 155 6.37 -35.11 -5.50
C LEU A 155 6.90 -33.74 -5.04
N ARG A 156 6.02 -32.75 -5.06
CA ARG A 156 6.30 -31.43 -4.48
C ARG A 156 5.09 -30.97 -3.68
N TYR A 157 5.38 -30.43 -2.50
CA TYR A 157 4.39 -29.78 -1.66
C TYR A 157 4.80 -28.34 -1.41
N GLU A 158 3.83 -27.44 -1.50
CA GLU A 158 4.02 -26.02 -1.25
C GLU A 158 2.92 -25.53 -0.32
N TYR A 159 3.35 -24.85 0.73
CA TYR A 159 2.50 -24.20 1.70
C TYR A 159 2.78 -22.70 1.68
N ILE A 160 1.75 -21.93 1.37
CA ILE A 160 1.77 -20.48 1.41
C ILE A 160 0.90 -20.08 2.59
N GLY A 161 1.54 -19.61 3.67
CA GLY A 161 0.82 -19.12 4.84
C GLY A 161 0.07 -17.81 4.55
N PRO A 162 -0.95 -17.49 5.35
CA PRO A 162 -1.66 -16.22 5.22
C PRO A 162 -0.71 -15.05 5.49
N SER A 163 -0.91 -13.95 4.76
CA SER A 163 -0.27 -12.68 5.10
C SER A 163 -0.88 -12.16 6.40
N THR A 164 -0.04 -11.91 7.40
CA THR A 164 -0.46 -11.42 8.71
C THR A 164 0.14 -10.04 8.95
N PRO A 165 -0.60 -9.10 9.54
CA PRO A 165 -0.03 -7.80 9.88
C PRO A 165 0.96 -7.96 11.03
N HIS A 166 2.03 -7.17 11.01
CA HIS A 166 3.03 -7.12 12.08
C HIS A 166 2.44 -6.56 13.38
N PHE A 167 1.47 -5.65 13.27
CA PHE A 167 0.79 -5.00 14.38
C PHE A 167 -0.70 -5.41 14.41
N ARG A 168 -1.28 -5.52 15.61
CA ARG A 168 -2.72 -5.74 15.78
C ARG A 168 -3.50 -4.56 15.20
N GLY A 169 -4.47 -4.84 14.33
CA GLY A 169 -5.23 -3.83 13.57
C GLY A 169 -4.53 -3.34 12.29
N GLY A 170 -3.33 -3.82 11.97
CA GLY A 170 -2.56 -3.35 10.81
C GLY A 170 -3.00 -3.89 9.45
N GLY A 171 -3.91 -4.89 9.44
CA GLY A 171 -4.45 -5.49 8.22
C GLY A 171 -5.88 -5.07 7.90
N VAL A 172 -6.67 -4.74 8.94
CA VAL A 172 -8.04 -4.23 8.84
C VAL A 172 -8.35 -3.40 10.08
N ASN A 173 -9.14 -2.33 9.90
CA ASN A 173 -9.54 -1.40 10.96
C ASN A 173 -10.70 -1.96 11.82
N PHE A 174 -10.64 -3.26 12.17
CA PHE A 174 -11.61 -3.88 13.06
C PHE A 174 -10.95 -4.22 14.39
N ASP A 175 -11.49 -3.62 15.45
CA ASP A 175 -11.19 -3.95 16.84
C ASP A 175 -12.04 -5.18 17.22
N THR A 176 -11.44 -6.19 17.85
CA THR A 176 -12.14 -7.31 18.50
C THR A 176 -11.63 -7.45 19.91
#